data_AF-A0A535U672-F1
#
_entry.id   AF-A0A535U672-F1
#
_cell.length_a   1.000
_cell.length_b   1.000
_cell.length_c   1.000
_cell.angle_alpha   90.00
_cell.angle_beta   90.00
_cell.angle_gamma   90.00
#
_symmetry.space_group_name_H-M   'P 1'
#
loop_
_entity.id
_entity.type
_entity.pdbx_description
1 polymer ?
#
loop_
_entity_poly.entity_id
_entity_poly.type
_entity_poly.pdbx_seq_one_letter_code
_entity_poly.pdbx_strand_id
1 'polypeptide(L)'
;MAVDAEGYGAKDQGLDRLIADARVLSPAGIERVAWGWDRHEDPRIMERFHEAERAALRVLEKNNRGPQWDEARKRILDLTEGRSSLEDWKAEHGDVGHKGERALLAAALAILARDKLDREHYTTLVRPMSEALPWLLPELPPEPRR
;
A
#
# COMPACT_ATOMS: atom_id res chain seq x y z
N MET A 1 -12.97 33.41 -2.43
CA MET A 1 -12.06 32.88 -1.40
C MET A 1 -11.12 31.94 -2.10
N ALA A 2 -9.87 32.36 -2.29
CA ALA A 2 -8.82 31.51 -2.81
C ALA A 2 -8.50 30.44 -1.77
N VAL A 3 -8.49 29.17 -2.18
CA VAL A 3 -7.91 28.10 -1.36
C VAL A 3 -6.45 28.00 -1.73
N ASP A 4 -5.64 28.80 -1.04
CA ASP A 4 -4.24 28.49 -0.83
C ASP A 4 -4.18 27.16 -0.05
N ALA A 5 -3.85 26.07 -0.72
CA ALA A 5 -3.61 24.78 -0.10
C ALA A 5 -2.18 24.33 -0.44
N GLU A 6 -1.29 24.89 0.36
CA GLU A 6 0.13 24.61 0.46
C GLU A 6 0.39 23.10 0.50
N GLY A 7 1.36 22.66 -0.31
CA GLY A 7 1.64 21.26 -0.66
C GLY A 7 2.24 20.38 0.43
N TYR A 8 1.87 20.57 1.71
CA TYR A 8 2.32 19.77 2.85
C TYR A 8 1.22 18.93 3.52
N GLY A 9 -0.08 19.12 3.24
CA GLY A 9 -1.15 18.39 3.94
C GLY A 9 -1.74 17.17 3.23
N ALA A 10 -1.75 17.13 1.89
CA ALA A 10 -2.51 16.11 1.15
C ALA A 10 -1.83 14.73 1.09
N LYS A 11 -0.51 14.66 1.31
CA LYS A 11 0.28 13.42 1.19
C LYS A 11 0.27 12.59 2.47
N ASP A 12 0.46 13.25 3.61
CA ASP A 12 0.40 12.59 4.92
C ASP A 12 -1.01 12.07 5.22
N GLN A 13 -2.07 12.76 4.77
CA GLN A 13 -3.46 12.29 4.88
C GLN A 13 -3.69 10.94 4.20
N GLY A 14 -3.03 10.67 3.06
CA GLY A 14 -3.17 9.40 2.35
C GLY A 14 -2.53 8.25 3.11
N LEU A 15 -1.33 8.46 3.64
CA LEU A 15 -0.61 7.43 4.39
C LEU A 15 -1.27 7.14 5.74
N ASP A 16 -1.67 8.19 6.47
CA ASP A 16 -2.35 8.01 7.76
C ASP A 16 -3.71 7.35 7.58
N ARG A 17 -4.46 7.68 6.51
CA ARG A 17 -5.68 6.95 6.16
C ARG A 17 -5.40 5.49 5.84
N LEU A 18 -4.38 5.19 5.03
CA LEU A 18 -4.00 3.81 4.69
C LEU A 18 -3.70 2.99 5.96
N ILE A 19 -2.92 3.55 6.88
CA ILE A 19 -2.58 2.88 8.14
C ILE A 19 -3.82 2.75 9.04
N ALA A 20 -4.68 3.76 9.11
CA ALA A 20 -5.92 3.70 9.89
C ALA A 20 -6.89 2.63 9.36
N ASP A 21 -7.07 2.56 8.04
CA ASP A 21 -7.92 1.56 7.40
C ASP A 21 -7.33 0.15 7.56
N ALA A 22 -6.00 0.00 7.44
CA ALA A 22 -5.32 -1.29 7.67
C ALA A 22 -5.48 -1.83 9.09
N ARG A 23 -5.63 -0.93 10.09
CA ARG A 23 -5.88 -1.31 11.49
C ARG A 23 -7.26 -1.91 11.74
N VAL A 24 -8.21 -1.69 10.84
CA VAL A 24 -9.59 -2.17 11.00
C VAL A 24 -9.98 -3.18 9.93
N LEU A 25 -9.01 -3.67 9.15
CA LEU A 25 -9.23 -4.76 8.22
C LEU A 25 -9.58 -6.04 8.99
N SER A 26 -10.78 -6.56 8.73
CA SER A 26 -11.16 -7.91 9.16
C SER A 26 -10.30 -8.97 8.45
N PRO A 27 -10.27 -10.22 8.94
CA PRO A 27 -9.57 -11.33 8.27
C PRO A 27 -9.96 -11.49 6.79
N ALA A 28 -11.26 -11.42 6.47
CA ALA A 28 -11.76 -11.47 5.09
C ALA A 28 -11.24 -10.33 4.19
N GLY A 29 -10.88 -9.19 4.79
CA GLY A 29 -10.26 -8.05 4.12
C GLY A 29 -8.78 -8.31 3.85
N ILE A 30 -8.05 -8.88 4.81
CA ILE A 30 -6.65 -9.28 4.65
C ILE A 30 -6.52 -10.37 3.57
N GLU A 31 -7.39 -11.39 3.59
CA GLU A 31 -7.51 -12.38 2.52
C GLU A 31 -7.77 -11.73 1.15
N ARG A 32 -8.44 -10.57 1.11
CA ARG A 32 -8.76 -9.87 -0.14
C ARG A 32 -7.53 -9.24 -0.74
N VAL A 33 -6.74 -8.64 0.12
CA VAL A 33 -5.45 -8.08 -0.26
C VAL A 33 -4.52 -9.20 -0.72
N ALA A 34 -4.46 -10.32 0.02
CA ALA A 34 -3.64 -11.47 -0.35
C ALA A 34 -4.06 -12.09 -1.69
N TRP A 35 -5.36 -12.25 -1.93
CA TRP A 35 -5.86 -12.70 -3.24
C TRP A 35 -5.53 -11.70 -4.36
N GLY A 36 -5.61 -10.40 -4.07
CA GLY A 36 -5.16 -9.34 -4.97
C GLY A 36 -3.67 -9.49 -5.29
N TRP A 37 -2.85 -9.84 -4.30
CA TRP A 37 -1.42 -10.09 -4.45
C TRP A 37 -1.14 -11.34 -5.31
N ASP A 38 -1.84 -12.45 -5.09
CA ASP A 38 -1.69 -13.69 -5.85
C ASP A 38 -1.88 -13.50 -7.35
N ARG A 39 -2.83 -12.64 -7.73
CA ARG A 39 -3.04 -12.28 -9.15
C ARG A 39 -1.84 -11.57 -9.77
N HIS A 40 -1.01 -10.94 -8.95
CA HIS A 40 0.19 -10.27 -9.39
C HIS A 40 1.41 -11.20 -9.36
N GLU A 41 1.34 -12.41 -8.79
CA GLU A 41 2.45 -13.38 -8.76
C GLU A 41 2.80 -13.99 -10.15
N ASP A 42 2.06 -13.67 -11.21
CA ASP A 42 2.52 -13.96 -12.58
C ASP A 42 3.91 -13.31 -12.81
N PRO A 43 4.92 -14.05 -13.28
CA PRO A 43 6.29 -13.55 -13.40
C PRO A 43 6.41 -12.24 -14.18
N ARG A 44 5.56 -12.02 -15.20
CA ARG A 44 5.56 -10.80 -16.01
C ARG A 44 4.94 -9.62 -15.26
N ILE A 45 3.94 -9.89 -14.42
CA ILE A 45 3.30 -8.88 -13.57
C ILE A 45 4.23 -8.53 -12.40
N MET A 46 4.89 -9.52 -11.81
CA MET A 46 5.92 -9.30 -10.79
C MET A 46 7.10 -8.48 -11.30
N GLU A 47 7.55 -8.68 -12.53
CA GLU A 47 8.60 -7.84 -13.13
C GLU A 47 8.19 -6.37 -13.18
N ARG A 48 6.97 -6.08 -13.67
CA ARG A 48 6.40 -4.72 -13.68
C ARG A 48 6.21 -4.16 -12.27
N PHE A 49 5.87 -5.01 -11.31
CA PHE A 49 5.75 -4.62 -9.91
C PHE A 49 7.11 -4.18 -9.35
N HIS A 50 8.17 -4.94 -9.57
CA HIS A 50 9.52 -4.58 -9.16
C HIS A 50 10.07 -3.36 -9.90
N GLU A 51 9.67 -3.14 -11.16
CA GLU A 51 9.97 -1.90 -11.87
C GLU A 51 9.29 -0.69 -11.21
N ALA A 52 8.00 -0.81 -10.88
CA ALA A 52 7.25 0.22 -10.18
C ALA A 52 7.82 0.52 -8.78
N GLU A 53 8.19 -0.51 -8.04
CA GLU A 53 8.81 -0.41 -6.72
C GLU A 53 10.15 0.35 -6.80
N ARG A 54 11.02 -0.05 -7.74
CA ARG A 54 12.28 0.65 -8.00
C ARG A 54 12.05 2.10 -8.44
N ALA A 55 11.03 2.37 -9.25
CA ALA A 55 10.69 3.73 -9.67
C ALA A 55 10.26 4.60 -8.47
N ALA A 56 9.40 4.07 -7.59
CA ALA A 56 8.95 4.78 -6.41
C ALA A 56 10.09 5.01 -5.40
N LEU A 57 10.95 4.02 -5.15
CA LEU A 57 12.13 4.20 -4.30
C LEU A 57 13.07 5.28 -4.85
N ARG A 58 13.36 5.27 -6.15
CA ARG A 58 14.15 6.34 -6.80
C ARG A 58 13.52 7.72 -6.66
N VAL A 59 12.18 7.80 -6.69
CA VAL A 59 11.47 9.06 -6.43
C VAL A 59 11.74 9.53 -5.00
N LEU A 60 11.61 8.65 -4.00
CA LEU A 60 11.84 9.04 -2.60
C LEU A 60 13.29 9.44 -2.34
N GLU A 61 14.26 8.70 -2.90
CA GLU A 61 15.69 9.02 -2.83
C GLU A 61 15.99 10.41 -3.40
N LYS A 62 15.54 10.69 -4.63
CA LYS A 62 15.77 11.99 -5.31
C LYS A 62 15.14 13.18 -4.57
N ASN A 63 14.10 12.93 -3.78
CA ASN A 63 13.40 13.96 -3.02
C ASN A 63 13.76 13.94 -1.52
N ASN A 64 14.80 13.20 -1.12
CA ASN A 64 15.28 13.07 0.26
C ASN A 64 14.19 12.65 1.26
N ARG A 65 13.26 11.77 0.83
CA ARG A 65 12.14 11.24 1.64
C ARG A 65 12.42 9.87 2.26
N GLY A 66 13.67 9.42 2.24
CA GLY A 66 14.09 8.15 2.87
C GLY A 66 13.62 8.00 4.32
N PRO A 67 13.83 8.99 5.21
CA PRO A 67 13.38 8.91 6.59
C PRO A 67 11.85 8.75 6.76
N GLN A 68 11.06 9.38 5.89
CA GLN A 68 9.60 9.24 5.91
C GLN A 68 9.17 7.83 5.50
N TRP A 69 9.87 7.24 4.53
CA TRP A 69 9.65 5.85 4.13
C TRP A 69 10.02 4.87 5.24
N ASP A 70 11.17 5.06 5.88
CA ASP A 70 11.62 4.19 6.97
C ASP A 70 10.64 4.20 8.15
N GLU A 71 10.12 5.38 8.51
CA GLU A 71 9.12 5.52 9.57
C GLU A 71 7.78 4.85 9.18
N ALA A 72 7.32 5.04 7.93
CA ALA A 72 6.13 4.38 7.42
C ALA A 72 6.26 2.85 7.44
N ARG A 73 7.41 2.34 6.96
CA ARG A 73 7.73 0.92 6.95
C ARG A 73 7.74 0.34 8.36
N LYS A 74 8.38 1.02 9.31
CA LYS A 74 8.38 0.60 10.72
C LYS A 74 6.98 0.52 11.31
N ARG A 75 6.16 1.56 11.10
CA ARG A 75 4.75 1.60 11.56
C ARG A 75 3.92 0.44 10.98
N ILE A 76 4.16 0.06 9.73
CA ILE A 76 3.47 -1.06 9.07
C ILE A 76 3.91 -2.40 9.68
N LEU A 77 5.22 -2.63 9.80
CA LEU A 77 5.75 -3.88 10.39
C LEU A 77 5.29 -4.07 11.85
N ASP A 78 5.24 -2.97 12.63
CA ASP A 78 4.73 -3.00 14.01
C ASP A 78 3.23 -3.38 14.09
N LEU A 79 2.46 -3.09 13.03
CA LEU A 79 1.03 -3.39 12.90
C LEU A 79 0.78 -4.82 12.44
N THR A 80 1.62 -5.36 11.55
CA THR A 80 1.42 -6.67 10.89
C THR A 80 2.16 -7.81 11.61
N GLU A 81 3.41 -7.60 12.04
CA GLU A 81 4.29 -8.66 12.56
C GLU A 81 4.72 -8.45 14.03
N GLY A 82 4.53 -7.26 14.58
CA GLY A 82 4.99 -6.91 15.94
C GLY A 82 4.25 -7.61 17.09
N ARG A 83 4.76 -7.49 18.32
CA ARG A 83 4.05 -7.91 19.55
C ARG A 83 2.68 -7.22 19.70
N SER A 84 2.59 -5.99 19.20
CA SER A 84 1.39 -5.15 19.08
C SER A 84 0.53 -5.47 17.85
N SER A 85 0.89 -6.47 17.03
CA SER A 85 0.10 -6.84 15.87
C SER A 85 -1.32 -7.18 16.28
N LEU A 86 -2.27 -6.73 15.47
CA LEU A 86 -3.70 -6.84 15.76
C LEU A 86 -4.15 -8.30 15.67
N GLU A 87 -5.19 -8.65 16.44
CA GLU A 87 -5.66 -10.04 16.53
C GLU A 87 -6.07 -10.60 15.15
N ASP A 88 -6.66 -9.77 14.28
CA ASP A 88 -7.04 -10.18 12.92
C ASP A 88 -5.82 -10.44 12.01
N TRP A 89 -4.77 -9.64 12.13
CA TRP A 89 -3.51 -9.85 11.39
C TRP A 89 -2.72 -11.05 11.92
N LYS A 90 -2.82 -11.32 13.23
CA LYS A 90 -2.30 -12.54 13.86
C LYS A 90 -3.11 -13.78 13.51
N ALA A 91 -4.42 -13.65 13.31
CA ALA A 91 -5.28 -14.76 12.90
C ALA A 91 -4.92 -15.27 11.50
N GLU A 92 -4.55 -14.34 10.60
CA GLU A 92 -4.07 -14.64 9.24
C GLU A 92 -2.54 -14.88 9.16
N HIS A 93 -1.90 -15.19 10.30
CA HIS A 93 -0.45 -15.41 10.34
C HIS A 93 -0.04 -16.56 9.40
N GLY A 94 0.96 -16.30 8.55
CA GLY A 94 1.38 -17.20 7.48
C GLY A 94 1.48 -16.47 6.13
N ASP A 95 1.29 -17.22 5.04
CA ASP A 95 1.44 -16.70 3.67
C ASP A 95 0.46 -15.54 3.36
N VAL A 96 -0.78 -15.64 3.85
CA VAL A 96 -1.83 -14.61 3.66
C VAL A 96 -1.43 -13.29 4.32
N GLY A 97 -1.02 -13.31 5.59
CA GLY A 97 -0.54 -12.13 6.29
C GLY A 97 0.68 -11.48 5.62
N HIS A 98 1.68 -12.27 5.19
CA HIS A 98 2.85 -11.73 4.48
C HIS A 98 2.48 -11.08 3.15
N LYS A 99 1.53 -11.66 2.39
CA LYS A 99 1.03 -11.08 1.14
C LYS A 99 0.28 -9.76 1.41
N GLY A 100 -0.55 -9.74 2.46
CA GLY A 100 -1.23 -8.53 2.93
C GLY A 100 -0.25 -7.42 3.32
N GLU A 101 0.82 -7.76 4.04
CA GLU A 101 1.86 -6.82 4.42
C GLU A 101 2.61 -6.26 3.21
N ARG A 102 3.04 -7.12 2.29
CA ARG A 102 3.75 -6.69 1.07
C ARG A 102 2.90 -5.72 0.25
N ALA A 103 1.61 -6.00 0.11
CA ALA A 103 0.66 -5.10 -0.52
C ALA A 103 0.52 -3.75 0.23
N LEU A 104 0.52 -3.78 1.57
CA LEU A 104 0.43 -2.58 2.40
C LEU A 104 1.67 -1.70 2.26
N LEU A 105 2.86 -2.30 2.28
CA LEU A 105 4.13 -1.62 2.06
C LEU A 105 4.19 -0.99 0.66
N ALA A 106 3.75 -1.72 -0.36
CA ALA A 106 3.71 -1.22 -1.73
C ALA A 106 2.74 -0.04 -1.91
N ALA A 107 1.55 -0.14 -1.30
CA ALA A 107 0.58 0.96 -1.33
C ALA A 107 1.11 2.21 -0.61
N ALA A 108 1.77 2.04 0.54
CA ALA A 108 2.39 3.15 1.27
C ALA A 108 3.51 3.81 0.46
N LEU A 109 4.38 3.02 -0.17
CA LEU A 109 5.44 3.49 -1.06
C LEU A 109 4.86 4.32 -2.22
N ALA A 110 3.80 3.82 -2.86
CA ALA A 110 3.12 4.50 -3.95
C ALA A 110 2.49 5.84 -3.53
N ILE A 111 1.86 5.89 -2.34
CA ILE A 111 1.29 7.13 -1.79
C ILE A 111 2.38 8.17 -1.54
N LEU A 112 3.50 7.78 -0.92
CA LEU A 112 4.61 8.68 -0.63
C LEU A 112 5.30 9.21 -1.90
N ALA A 113 5.32 8.41 -2.97
CA ALA A 113 5.91 8.78 -4.26
C ALA A 113 4.92 9.45 -5.23
N ARG A 114 3.63 9.54 -4.89
CA ARG A 114 2.52 9.86 -5.82
C ARG A 114 2.69 11.14 -6.63
N ASP A 115 3.37 12.16 -6.10
CA ASP A 115 3.55 13.43 -6.80
C ASP A 115 4.56 13.39 -7.96
N LYS A 116 5.39 12.35 -8.02
CA LYS A 116 6.43 12.19 -9.05
C LYS A 116 6.45 10.80 -9.69
N LEU A 117 5.64 9.88 -9.20
CA LEU A 117 5.41 8.56 -9.78
C LEU A 117 4.35 8.68 -10.88
N ASP A 118 4.60 8.07 -12.04
CA ASP A 118 3.59 7.98 -13.09
C ASP A 118 2.39 7.11 -12.66
N ARG A 119 1.29 7.28 -13.39
CA ARG A 119 0.03 6.65 -13.04
C ARG A 119 0.09 5.12 -13.15
N GLU A 120 0.83 4.59 -14.10
CA GLU A 120 0.94 3.14 -14.33
C GLU A 120 1.65 2.48 -13.15
N HIS A 121 2.83 2.96 -12.77
CA HIS A 121 3.55 2.44 -11.61
C HIS A 121 2.76 2.62 -10.31
N TYR A 122 2.08 3.77 -10.12
CA TYR A 122 1.21 3.95 -8.96
C TYR A 122 0.12 2.87 -8.91
N THR A 123 -0.57 2.65 -10.04
CA THR A 123 -1.67 1.69 -10.14
C THR A 123 -1.17 0.28 -9.85
N THR A 124 -0.04 -0.12 -10.43
CA THR A 124 0.58 -1.44 -10.18
C THR A 124 0.85 -1.69 -8.70
N LEU A 125 1.40 -0.70 -7.99
CA LEU A 125 1.76 -0.85 -6.57
C LEU A 125 0.55 -0.91 -5.64
N VAL A 126 -0.48 -0.10 -5.88
CA VAL A 126 -1.66 -0.05 -5.00
C VAL A 126 -2.69 -1.12 -5.32
N ARG A 127 -2.61 -1.77 -6.49
CA ARG A 127 -3.67 -2.67 -6.98
C ARG A 127 -4.04 -3.78 -5.99
N PRO A 128 -3.10 -4.53 -5.39
CA PRO A 128 -3.45 -5.58 -4.41
C PRO A 128 -4.24 -5.02 -3.22
N MET A 129 -3.82 -3.88 -2.67
CA MET A 129 -4.48 -3.25 -1.53
C MET A 129 -5.84 -2.63 -1.90
N SER A 130 -5.98 -2.15 -3.15
CA SER A 130 -7.23 -1.54 -3.64
C SER A 130 -8.41 -2.51 -3.66
N GLU A 131 -8.16 -3.82 -3.70
CA GLU A 131 -9.21 -4.83 -3.62
C GLU A 131 -9.96 -4.73 -2.29
N ALA A 132 -9.27 -4.47 -1.18
CA ALA A 132 -9.87 -4.25 0.14
C ALA A 132 -10.18 -2.77 0.42
N LEU A 133 -9.40 -1.85 -0.14
CA LEU A 133 -9.50 -0.40 0.08
C LEU A 133 -9.73 0.35 -1.25
N PRO A 134 -10.98 0.41 -1.76
CA PRO A 134 -11.27 0.90 -3.11
C PRO A 134 -10.89 2.37 -3.36
N TRP A 135 -10.73 3.15 -2.29
CA TRP A 135 -10.34 4.56 -2.40
C TRP A 135 -8.92 4.76 -2.97
N LEU A 136 -8.08 3.72 -2.99
CA LEU A 136 -6.75 3.76 -3.61
C LEU A 136 -6.84 3.85 -5.15
N LEU A 137 -7.85 3.22 -5.75
CA LEU A 137 -8.15 3.24 -7.19
C LEU A 137 -9.66 3.41 -7.40
N PRO A 138 -10.22 4.60 -7.15
CA PRO A 138 -11.66 4.82 -7.21
C PRO A 138 -12.26 4.59 -8.60
N GLU A 139 -11.44 4.67 -9.66
CA GLU A 139 -11.86 4.41 -11.03
C GLU A 139 -11.86 2.92 -11.43
N LEU A 140 -11.36 2.03 -10.57
CA LEU A 140 -11.32 0.59 -10.81
C LEU A 140 -12.11 -0.13 -9.70
N PRO A 141 -13.26 -0.75 -10.02
CA PRO A 141 -13.98 -1.52 -9.02
C PRO A 141 -13.15 -2.74 -8.56
N PRO A 142 -13.26 -3.15 -7.29
CA PRO A 142 -12.69 -4.42 -6.84
C PRO A 142 -13.22 -5.58 -7.69
N GLU A 143 -12.36 -6.55 -7.94
CA GLU A 143 -12.73 -7.71 -8.75
C GLU A 143 -13.76 -8.59 -7.99
N PRO A 144 -14.73 -9.19 -8.70
CA PRO A 144 -15.66 -10.12 -8.08
C PRO A 144 -14.92 -11.39 -7.66
N ARG A 145 -14.98 -11.73 -6.36
CA ARG A 145 -14.53 -13.04 -5.87
C ARG A 145 -15.49 -14.13 -6.39
N ARG A 146 -14.96 -15.16 -7.04
CA ARG A 146 -15.70 -16.37 -7.43
C ARG A 146 -15.50 -17.47 -6.40
#